data_AF-A0AB38Y0V0-F1
#
_entry.id   AF-A0AB38Y0V0-F1
#
_cell.length_a   1.000
_cell.length_b   1.000
_cell.length_c   1.000
_cell.angle_alpha   90.00
_cell.angle_beta   90.00
_cell.angle_gamma   90.00
#
_symmetry.space_group_name_H-M   'P 1'
#
loop_
_entity.id
_entity.type
_entity.pdbx_description
1 polymer ?
#
loop_
_entity_poly.entity_id
_entity_poly.type
_entity_poly.pdbx_seq_one_letter_code
_entity_poly.pdbx_strand_id
1 'polypeptide(L)' 'MPELINTADLQTPIEALEDNLDFFKGFYNDERFEDMENAKKLIERYEKAISILTEVQNEH' A
#
# COMPACT_ATOMS: atom_id res chain seq x y z
N MET A 1 19.60 3.27 -22.12
CA MET A 1 18.71 4.30 -21.54
C MET A 1 17.91 3.59 -20.47
N PRO A 2 17.84 4.07 -19.22
CA PRO A 2 16.94 3.48 -18.23
C PRO A 2 15.50 3.62 -18.73
N GLU A 3 14.71 2.56 -18.57
CA GLU A 3 13.27 2.63 -18.81
C GLU A 3 12.67 3.51 -17.72
N LEU A 4 12.04 4.61 -18.13
CA LEU A 4 11.30 5.48 -17.23
C LEU A 4 9.88 4.91 -17.11
N ILE A 5 9.45 4.68 -15.88
CA ILE A 5 8.07 4.27 -15.57
C ILE A 5 7.19 5.51 -15.74
N ASN A 6 6.07 5.38 -16.45
CA ASN A 6 5.07 6.43 -16.53
C ASN A 6 4.26 6.44 -15.22
N THR A 7 3.86 7.61 -14.75
CA THR A 7 2.97 7.74 -13.58
C THR A 7 1.63 7.04 -13.78
N ALA A 8 1.16 6.87 -15.03
CA ALA A 8 0.03 6.02 -15.37
C ALA A 8 0.25 4.53 -15.03
N ASP A 9 1.49 4.04 -15.06
CA ASP A 9 1.84 2.66 -14.72
C ASP A 9 1.72 2.38 -13.21
N LEU A 10 1.55 3.42 -12.38
CA LEU A 10 1.39 3.31 -10.93
C LEU A 10 -0.04 2.97 -10.50
N GLN A 11 -1.04 3.13 -11.37
CA GLN A 11 -2.44 2.87 -11.02
C GLN A 11 -2.66 1.44 -10.51
N THR A 12 -2.27 0.44 -11.30
CA THR A 12 -2.44 -0.98 -10.94
C THR A 12 -1.66 -1.37 -9.68
N PRO A 13 -0.39 -0.94 -9.48
CA PRO A 13 0.31 -1.11 -8.22
C PRO A 13 -0.40 -0.48 -7.01
N ILE A 14 -0.95 0.74 -7.14
CA ILE A 14 -1.68 1.42 -6.06
C ILE A 14 -2.93 0.62 -5.69
N GLU A 15 -3.76 0.25 -6.67
CA GLU A 15 -4.97 -0.56 -6.45
C GLU A 15 -4.64 -1.89 -5.75
N ALA A 16 -3.59 -2.59 -6.19
CA ALA A 16 -3.17 -3.83 -5.56
C ALA A 16 -2.68 -3.65 -4.12
N LEU A 17 -2.07 -2.50 -3.79
CA LEU A 17 -1.68 -2.19 -2.41
C LEU A 17 -2.90 -1.85 -1.55
N GLU A 18 -3.89 -1.14 -2.09
CA GLU A 18 -5.15 -0.81 -1.42
C GLU A 18 -5.96 -2.08 -1.10
N ASP A 19 -6.12 -2.98 -2.06
CA ASP A 19 -6.80 -4.27 -1.86
C ASP A 19 -6.16 -5.10 -0.74
N ASN A 20 -4.82 -5.17 -0.74
CA ASN A 20 -4.07 -5.87 0.29
C ASN A 20 -4.19 -5.17 1.66
N LEU A 21 -4.16 -3.84 1.69
CA LEU A 21 -4.31 -3.06 2.91
C LEU A 21 -5.69 -3.31 3.55
N ASP A 22 -6.75 -3.31 2.75
CA ASP A 22 -8.11 -3.60 3.20
C ASP A 22 -8.21 -5.02 3.76
N PHE A 23 -7.61 -6.00 3.08
CA PHE A 23 -7.48 -7.36 3.59
C PHE A 23 -6.79 -7.37 4.96
N PHE A 24 -5.60 -6.77 5.11
CA PHE A 24 -4.87 -6.78 6.38
C PHE A 24 -5.61 -6.04 7.50
N LYS A 25 -6.25 -4.91 7.20
CA LYS A 25 -7.07 -4.17 8.18
C LYS A 25 -8.23 -5.03 8.70
N GLY A 26 -8.87 -5.82 7.84
CA GLY A 26 -9.89 -6.77 8.25
C GLY A 26 -9.37 -7.76 9.30
N PHE A 27 -8.24 -8.42 9.04
CA PHE A 27 -7.65 -9.36 9.99
C PHE A 27 -7.14 -8.69 11.28
N TYR A 28 -6.65 -7.45 11.18
CA TYR A 28 -6.16 -6.70 12.33
C TYR A 28 -7.31 -6.30 13.26
N ASN A 29 -8.42 -5.83 12.69
CA ASN A 29 -9.63 -5.46 13.44
C ASN A 29 -10.26 -6.68 14.14
N ASP A 30 -10.14 -7.85 13.53
CA ASP A 30 -10.60 -9.12 14.12
C ASP A 30 -9.58 -9.75 15.11
N GLU A 31 -8.45 -9.07 15.40
CA GLU A 31 -7.35 -9.57 16.25
C GLU A 31 -6.79 -10.93 15.79
N ARG A 32 -6.74 -11.18 14.48
CA ARG A 32 -6.37 -12.48 13.88
C ARG A 32 -4.89 -12.64 13.57
N PHE A 33 -4.05 -11.67 13.94
CA PHE A 33 -2.60 -11.79 13.83
C PHE A 33 -2.02 -12.30 15.14
N GLU A 34 -1.09 -13.24 15.05
CA GLU A 34 -0.32 -13.72 16.21
C GLU A 34 0.56 -12.60 16.80
N ASP A 35 1.11 -11.74 15.93
CA ASP A 35 1.92 -10.58 16.30
C ASP A 35 1.22 -9.28 15.87
N MET A 36 0.41 -8.73 16.78
CA MET A 36 -0.34 -7.50 16.56
C MET A 36 0.56 -6.27 16.37
N GLU A 37 1.73 -6.24 17.01
CA GLU A 37 2.65 -5.10 16.88
C GLU A 37 3.24 -5.04 15.47
N ASN A 38 3.69 -6.19 14.94
CA ASN A 38 4.20 -6.26 13.58
C ASN A 38 3.08 -6.13 12.53
N ALA A 39 1.87 -6.59 12.80
CA ALA A 39 0.72 -6.36 11.93
C ALA A 39 0.38 -4.87 11.80
N LYS A 40 0.44 -4.12 12.91
CA LYS A 40 0.29 -2.66 12.88
C LYS A 40 1.38 -1.99 12.03
N LYS A 41 2.64 -2.38 12.20
CA LYS A 41 3.76 -1.87 11.38
C LYS A 41 3.60 -2.20 9.89
N LEU A 42 3.02 -3.36 9.56
CA LEU A 42 2.71 -3.74 8.18
C LEU A 42 1.68 -2.79 7.57
N ILE A 43 0.56 -2.56 8.28
CA ILE A 43 -0.50 -1.65 7.85
C ILE A 43 0.05 -0.23 7.61
N GLU A 44 0.82 0.31 8.56
CA GLU A 44 1.44 1.64 8.44
C GLU A 44 2.38 1.74 7.22
N ARG A 45 3.09 0.65 6.88
CA ARG A 45 3.97 0.62 5.69
C ARG A 45 3.17 0.61 4.40
N TYR A 46 2.05 -0.10 4.33
CA TYR A 46 1.16 -0.10 3.17
C TYR A 46 0.54 1.29 2.97
N GLU A 47 0.00 1.90 4.02
CA GLU A 47 -0.55 3.27 3.97
C GLU A 47 0.49 4.27 3.47
N LYS A 48 1.73 4.17 3.97
CA LYS A 48 2.82 5.04 3.52
C LYS A 48 3.21 4.79 2.06
N ALA A 49 3.27 3.53 1.62
CA ALA A 49 3.60 3.19 0.24
C ALA A 49 2.55 3.73 -0.74
N ILE A 50 1.27 3.56 -0.42
CA ILE A 50 0.15 4.12 -1.20
C ILE A 50 0.27 5.63 -1.28
N SER A 51 0.46 6.32 -0.13
CA SER A 51 0.62 7.79 -0.12
C SER A 51 1.72 8.27 -1.06
N ILE A 52 2.90 7.65 -1.00
CA ILE A 52 4.05 8.04 -1.84
C ILE A 52 3.74 7.81 -3.32
N LEU A 53 3.16 6.65 -3.67
CA LEU A 53 2.87 6.32 -5.07
C LEU A 53 1.76 7.22 -5.63
N THR A 54 0.75 7.54 -4.83
CA THR A 54 -0.34 8.46 -5.20
C THR A 54 0.16 9.90 -5.34
N GLU A 55 1.09 10.35 -4.49
CA GLU A 55 1.76 11.65 -4.65
C GLU A 55 2.51 11.71 -5.99
N VAL A 56 3.34 10.70 -6.28
CA VAL A 56 4.07 10.61 -7.56
C VAL A 56 3.11 10.55 -8.75
N GLN A 57 1.97 9.85 -8.62
CA GLN A 57 0.97 9.77 -9.67
C GLN A 57 0.28 11.12 -9.94
N ASN A 58 0.03 11.91 -8.89
CA ASN A 58 -0.72 13.17 -8.95
C ASN A 58 0.14 14.41 -9.21
N GLU A 59 1.47 14.33 -9.15
CA GLU A 59 2.39 15.44 -9.50
C GLU A 59 2.44 15.76 -11.03
N HIS A 60 1.43 15.35 -11.80
CA HIS A 60 1.24 15.67 -13.22
C HIS A 60 0.07 16.60 -13.50
#